data_AF-X0W4E0-F1
#
_entry.id   AF-X0W4E0-F1
#
_cell.length_a   1.000
_cell.length_b   1.000
_cell.length_c   1.000
_cell.angle_alpha   90.00
_cell.angle_beta   90.00
_cell.angle_gamma   90.00
#
_symmetry.space_group_name_H-M   'P 1'
#
loop_
_entity.id
_entity.type
_entity.pdbx_description
1 polymer ?
#
loop_
_entity_poly.entity_id
_entity_poly.type
_entity_poly.pdbx_seq_one_letter_code
_entity_poly.pdbx_strand_id
1 'polypeptide(L)'
;MESWYLVAVVAFGIAALITAVMWLKIHPFVALLTASIGVGLAAGMSPETVIESMTSGMGNTLGFVAVVVGLGSIFGMMLEQSGGAEKLADRLVKMFGPQQ
;
A
#
# COMPACT_ATOMS: atom_id res chain seq x y z
N MET A 1 17.99 9.85 25.24
CA MET A 1 17.25 8.59 25.03
C MET A 1 18.22 7.63 24.37
N GLU A 2 18.52 6.50 24.99
CA GLU A 2 19.51 5.56 24.43
C GLU A 2 19.05 5.04 23.08
N SER A 3 19.93 5.01 22.08
CA SER A 3 19.62 4.56 20.71
C SER A 3 18.99 3.17 20.67
N TRP A 4 19.32 2.33 21.64
CA TRP A 4 18.75 0.99 21.83
C TRP A 4 17.23 1.01 22.03
N TYR A 5 16.70 2.01 22.73
CA TYR A 5 15.27 2.15 23.01
C TYR A 5 14.47 2.37 21.72
N LEU A 6 14.96 3.24 20.83
CA LEU A 6 14.29 3.50 19.54
C LEU A 6 14.25 2.24 18.67
N VAL A 7 15.35 1.47 18.66
CA VAL A 7 15.41 0.19 17.94
C VAL A 7 14.40 -0.80 18.51
N ALA A 8 14.28 -0.89 19.85
CA ALA A 8 13.31 -1.77 20.50
C ALA A 8 11.86 -1.38 20.18
N VAL A 9 11.53 -0.08 20.22
CA VAL A 9 10.19 0.43 19.89
C VAL A 9 9.83 0.13 18.44
N VAL A 10 10.76 0.33 17.50
CA VAL A 10 10.53 0.01 16.08
C VAL A 10 10.36 -1.49 15.87
N ALA A 11 11.21 -2.32 16.48
CA ALA A 11 11.11 -3.78 16.38
C ALA A 11 9.75 -4.27 16.91
N PHE A 12 9.29 -3.73 18.04
CA PHE A 12 7.97 -4.00 18.58
C PHE A 12 6.84 -3.53 17.64
N GLY A 13 6.97 -2.34 17.06
CA GLY A 13 6.02 -1.81 16.08
C GLY A 13 5.87 -2.70 14.83
N ILE A 14 6.98 -3.21 14.30
CA ILE A 14 6.99 -4.15 13.16
C ILE A 14 6.30 -5.46 13.55
N ALA A 15 6.64 -6.02 14.72
CA ALA A 15 6.02 -7.24 15.21
C ALA A 15 4.51 -7.07 15.43
N ALA A 16 4.08 -5.94 15.98
CA ALA A 16 2.68 -5.59 16.18
C ALA A 16 1.95 -5.45 14.84
N LEU A 17 2.53 -4.77 13.85
CA LEU A 17 1.98 -4.64 12.50
C LEU A 17 1.79 -6.00 11.84
N ILE A 18 2.83 -6.84 11.85
CA ILE A 18 2.80 -8.18 11.27
C ILE A 18 1.73 -9.03 11.95
N THR A 19 1.61 -8.97 13.28
CA THR A 19 0.58 -9.70 14.03
C THR A 19 -0.83 -9.19 13.71
N ALA A 20 -1.01 -7.86 13.60
CA ALA A 20 -2.29 -7.25 13.24
C ALA A 20 -2.78 -7.70 11.85
N VAL A 21 -1.88 -7.82 10.88
CA VAL A 21 -2.22 -8.25 9.51
C VAL A 21 -2.41 -9.77 9.43
N MET A 22 -1.49 -10.56 9.99
CA MET A 22 -1.52 -12.02 9.79
C MET A 22 -2.48 -12.75 10.75
N TRP A 23 -2.58 -12.31 12.01
CA TRP A 23 -3.42 -12.96 13.02
C TRP A 23 -4.77 -12.30 13.18
N LEU A 24 -4.80 -10.97 13.36
CA LEU A 24 -6.07 -10.24 13.52
C LEU A 24 -6.78 -9.99 12.17
N LYS A 25 -6.13 -10.29 11.04
CA LYS A 25 -6.67 -10.12 9.68
C LYS A 25 -7.19 -8.71 9.42
N ILE A 26 -6.56 -7.70 10.03
CA ILE A 26 -6.88 -6.29 9.79
C ILE A 26 -6.33 -5.90 8.42
N HIS A 27 -7.07 -5.06 7.69
CA HIS A 27 -6.61 -4.54 6.40
C HIS A 27 -5.23 -3.85 6.55
N PRO A 28 -4.22 -4.17 5.71
CA PRO A 28 -2.84 -3.71 5.91
C PRO A 28 -2.69 -2.20 6.09
N PHE A 29 -3.49 -1.43 5.37
CA PHE A 29 -3.50 0.03 5.48
C PHE A 29 -3.89 0.52 6.89
N VAL A 30 -4.95 -0.06 7.47
CA VAL A 30 -5.42 0.33 8.81
C VAL A 30 -4.42 -0.12 9.87
N ALA A 31 -3.90 -1.35 9.73
CA ALA A 31 -2.87 -1.86 10.62
C ALA A 31 -1.60 -0.98 10.62
N LEU A 32 -1.17 -0.54 9.44
CA LEU A 32 -0.03 0.35 9.28
C LEU A 32 -0.28 1.71 9.93
N LEU A 33 -1.44 2.33 9.70
CA LEU A 33 -1.82 3.59 10.34
C LEU A 33 -1.77 3.51 11.87
N THR A 34 -2.42 2.50 12.45
CA THR A 34 -2.46 2.33 13.91
C THR A 34 -1.07 2.04 14.48
N ALA A 35 -0.28 1.19 13.83
CA ALA A 35 1.09 0.89 14.25
C ALA A 35 2.01 2.11 14.16
N SER A 36 1.93 2.90 13.09
CA SER A 36 2.71 4.13 12.91
C SER A 36 2.39 5.18 13.98
N ILE A 37 1.11 5.33 14.34
CA ILE A 37 0.71 6.22 15.44
C ILE A 37 1.28 5.71 16.76
N GLY A 38 1.14 4.41 17.05
CA GLY A 38 1.66 3.81 18.28
C GLY A 38 3.18 3.96 18.42
N VAL A 39 3.93 3.72 17.35
CA VAL A 39 5.39 3.87 17.32
C VAL A 39 5.81 5.33 17.46
N GLY A 40 5.16 6.26 16.75
CA GLY A 40 5.47 7.68 16.81
C GLY A 40 5.28 8.26 18.21
N LEU A 41 4.18 7.89 18.89
CA LEU A 41 3.94 8.30 20.27
C LEU A 41 4.94 7.65 21.24
N ALA A 42 5.25 6.36 21.08
CA ALA A 42 6.24 5.67 21.91
C ALA A 42 7.69 6.18 21.72
N ALA A 43 7.98 6.75 20.54
CA ALA A 43 9.24 7.43 20.24
C ALA A 43 9.34 8.86 20.82
N GLY A 44 8.28 9.36 21.44
CA GLY A 44 8.25 10.68 22.08
C GLY A 44 7.92 11.84 21.14
N MET A 45 7.35 11.56 19.96
CA MET A 45 6.88 12.61 19.06
C MET A 45 5.58 13.25 19.59
N SER A 46 5.38 14.54 19.32
CA SER A 46 4.09 15.19 19.62
C SER A 46 2.98 14.61 18.71
N PRO A 47 1.72 14.54 19.18
CA PRO A 47 0.63 14.02 18.37
C PRO A 47 0.47 14.72 17.02
N GLU A 48 0.69 16.04 16.98
CA GLU A 48 0.66 16.85 15.76
C GLU A 48 1.72 16.41 14.76
N THR A 49 2.98 16.25 15.21
CA THR A 49 4.09 15.81 14.34
C THR A 49 3.91 14.37 13.85
N VAL A 50 3.29 13.50 14.65
CA VAL A 50 2.96 12.13 14.21
C VAL A 50 1.95 12.16 13.06
N ILE A 51 0.86 12.93 13.20
CA ILE A 51 -0.17 13.06 12.17
C ILE A 51 0.41 13.69 10.90
N GLU A 52 1.23 14.74 11.04
CA GLU A 52 1.87 15.42 9.91
C GLU A 52 2.83 14.48 9.16
N SER A 53 3.69 13.75 9.88
CA SER A 53 4.64 12.79 9.29
C SER A 53 3.91 11.68 8.54
N MET A 54 2.84 11.16 9.12
CA MET A 54 2.01 10.10 8.53
C MET A 54 1.29 10.61 7.28
N THR A 55 0.67 11.79 7.36
CA THR A 55 -0.05 12.41 6.23
C THR A 55 0.90 12.75 5.09
N SER A 56 2.09 13.27 5.40
CA SER A 56 3.12 13.57 4.40
C SER A 56 3.65 12.31 3.72
N GLY A 57 4.04 11.28 4.48
CA GLY A 57 4.53 10.02 3.92
C GLY A 57 3.48 9.28 3.08
N MET A 58 2.25 9.22 3.59
CA MET A 58 1.12 8.65 2.86
C MET A 58 0.75 9.47 1.64
N GLY A 59 0.67 10.80 1.76
CA GLY A 59 0.31 11.71 0.68
C GLY A 59 1.29 11.65 -0.49
N ASN A 60 2.59 11.57 -0.22
CA ASN A 60 3.60 11.39 -1.26
C ASN A 60 3.42 10.07 -2.03
N THR A 61 3.12 8.99 -1.31
CA THR A 61 2.91 7.67 -1.93
C THR A 61 1.59 7.63 -2.70
N LEU A 62 0.49 8.06 -2.08
CA LEU A 62 -0.84 8.09 -2.69
C LEU A 62 -0.91 9.07 -3.86
N GLY A 63 -0.17 10.19 -3.83
CA GLY A 63 -0.11 11.13 -4.94
C GLY A 63 0.45 10.48 -6.20
N PHE A 64 1.59 9.78 -6.09
CA PHE A 64 2.16 9.03 -7.20
C PHE A 64 1.23 7.90 -7.66
N VAL A 65 0.73 7.09 -6.72
CA VAL A 65 -0.15 5.96 -7.04
C VAL A 65 -1.46 6.43 -7.67
N ALA A 66 -2.06 7.53 -7.21
CA ALA A 66 -3.32 8.06 -7.74
C ALA A 66 -3.20 8.47 -9.21
N VAL A 67 -2.08 9.08 -9.61
CA VAL A 67 -1.85 9.43 -11.02
C VAL A 67 -1.69 8.19 -11.88
N VAL A 68 -0.83 7.25 -11.46
CA VAL A 68 -0.57 6.01 -12.22
C VAL A 68 -1.83 5.15 -12.33
N VAL A 69 -2.52 4.93 -11.23
CA VAL A 69 -3.76 4.14 -11.18
C VAL A 69 -4.89 4.86 -11.91
N GLY A 70 -5.02 6.19 -11.76
CA GLY A 70 -6.01 6.99 -12.45
C GLY A 70 -5.86 6.92 -13.97
N LEU A 71 -4.67 7.23 -14.50
CA LEU A 71 -4.38 7.10 -15.92
C LEU A 71 -4.53 5.66 -16.42
N GLY A 72 -4.06 4.69 -15.64
CA GLY A 72 -4.21 3.27 -15.95
C GLY A 72 -5.68 2.85 -16.06
N SER A 73 -6.56 3.37 -15.21
CA SER A 73 -7.99 3.09 -15.25
C SER A 73 -8.68 3.70 -16.48
N ILE A 74 -8.30 4.93 -16.86
CA ILE A 74 -8.80 5.59 -18.07
C ILE A 74 -8.36 4.80 -19.31
N PHE A 75 -7.08 4.43 -19.37
CA PHE A 75 -6.54 3.62 -20.46
C PHE A 75 -7.19 2.23 -20.54
N GLY A 76 -7.40 1.59 -19.38
CA GLY A 76 -8.12 0.32 -19.27
C GLY A 76 -9.54 0.41 -19.85
N MET A 77 -10.28 1.45 -19.49
CA MET A 77 -11.63 1.70 -20.03
C MET A 77 -11.62 1.96 -21.54
N MET A 78 -10.63 2.70 -22.05
CA MET A 78 -10.47 2.91 -23.49
C MET A 78 -10.18 1.60 -24.24
N LEU A 79 -9.36 0.70 -23.65
CA LEU A 79 -9.08 -0.62 -24.22
C LEU A 79 -10.31 -1.53 -24.22
N GLU A 80 -11.13 -1.44 -23.18
CA GLU A 80 -12.39 -2.18 -23.05
C GLU A 80 -13.41 -1.71 -24.10
N GLN A 81 -13.67 -0.40 -24.18
CA GLN A 81 -14.64 0.16 -25.12
C GLN A 81 -14.24 0.00 -26.59
N SER A 82 -12.94 0.01 -26.89
CA SER A 82 -12.45 -0.22 -28.26
C SER A 82 -12.49 -1.70 -28.67
N GLY A 83 -12.77 -2.62 -27.75
CA GLY A 83 -12.61 -4.06 -27.96
C GLY A 83 -11.14 -4.49 -28.16
N GLY A 84 -10.19 -3.57 -27.94
CA GLY A 84 -8.76 -3.84 -28.09
C GLY A 84 -8.25 -4.87 -27.09
N ALA A 85 -8.75 -4.81 -25.84
CA ALA A 85 -8.42 -5.80 -24.81
C ALA A 85 -8.87 -7.22 -25.21
N GLU A 86 -10.08 -7.35 -25.77
CA GLU A 86 -10.62 -8.65 -26.19
C GLU A 86 -9.87 -9.20 -27.42
N LYS A 87 -9.55 -8.34 -28.39
CA LYS A 87 -8.69 -8.73 -29.52
C LYS A 87 -7.28 -9.14 -29.10
N LEU A 88 -6.70 -8.51 -28.08
CA LEU A 88 -5.42 -8.93 -27.51
C LEU A 88 -5.53 -10.30 -26.85
N ALA A 89 -6.58 -10.53 -26.05
CA ALA A 89 -6.84 -11.82 -25.41
C ALA A 89 -7.03 -12.95 -26.43
N ASP A 90 -7.84 -12.74 -27.47
CA ASP A 90 -8.05 -13.69 -28.57
C ASP A 90 -6.74 -14.08 -29.26
N ARG A 91 -5.86 -13.10 -29.49
CA ARG A 91 -4.56 -13.34 -30.15
C ARG A 91 -3.62 -14.13 -29.26
N LEU A 92 -3.59 -13.84 -27.96
CA LEU A 92 -2.81 -14.61 -26.99
C LEU A 92 -3.30 -16.06 -26.90
N VAL A 93 -4.62 -16.28 -26.82
CA VAL A 93 -5.20 -17.63 -26.83
C VAL A 93 -4.91 -18.36 -28.14
N LYS A 94 -4.97 -17.68 -29.29
CA LYS A 94 -4.64 -18.29 -30.57
C LYS A 94 -3.15 -18.67 -30.70
N MET A 95 -2.26 -17.96 -30.02
CA MET A 95 -0.81 -18.22 -30.07
C MET A 95 -0.36 -19.26 -29.05
N PHE A 96 -0.91 -19.22 -27.83
CA PHE A 96 -0.44 -20.01 -26.70
C PHE A 96 -1.50 -20.96 -26.13
N GLY A 97 -2.72 -20.92 -26.65
CA GLY A 97 -3.82 -21.77 -26.21
C GLY A 97 -3.65 -23.21 -26.69
N PRO A 98 -4.27 -24.16 -25.97
CA PRO A 98 -4.23 -25.56 -26.34
C PRO A 98 -4.82 -25.74 -27.74
N GLN A 99 -4.07 -26.44 -28.60
CA GLN A 99 -4.52 -26.85 -29.92
C GLN A 99 -5.61 -27.91 -29.73
N GLN A 100 -6.86 -27.48 -29.73
CA GLN A 100 -8.01 -28.37 -29.92
C GLN A 100 -8.51 -28.24 -31.35
#